data_AF-A0A4S9VHV1-F1
#
_entry.id   AF-A0A4S9VHV1-F1
#
_cell.length_a   1.000
_cell.length_b   1.000
_cell.length_c   1.000
_cell.angle_alpha   90.00
_cell.angle_beta   90.00
_cell.angle_gamma   90.00
#
_symmetry.space_group_name_H-M   'P 1'
#
loop_
_entity.id
_entity.type
_entity.pdbx_description
1 polymer ?
#
loop_
_entity_poly.entity_id
_entity_poly.type
_entity_poly.pdbx_seq_one_letter_code
_entity_poly.pdbx_strand_id
1 'polypeptide(L)'
;MVLLARSAGRLFAVRPLISRKPHGARHFSYPAVYAECSNFANSAALVPAAFLETLHATGLPWFAVLPLSAVLVRSFFIYPVFQKPLREKLVDRAQIQPLVDAHMSILRRKLRSEGLPQAVGKLQMVLSSFTVRARLQSILFNRGWWGGHRIMMFASTIWVSDALRRLMGAKEGLLKFILGPFDWTVSWLFPKTAPEPTSGEALERPAAASEPNAMLEPSAAEPIQPTQEFAPDLLSSTSTTQEAVANLSVEQAASVAANHANTPWFDPTLMTEGFFWCPDLTTSDPTFILPIMFSSTFIASIYFAPRIAGAATSTGRENTSNPTNAQRIGLTIATLSFIPALQMPAGLLLYFISNMVVNNVQSRWLAYTKPIHPAPTACKRP
;
A
#
# COMPACT_ATOMS: atom_id res chain seq x y z
N MET A 1 -74.73 6.27 -11.61
CA MET A 1 -74.96 6.97 -10.33
C MET A 1 -73.61 7.11 -9.65
N VAL A 2 -72.82 8.14 -9.94
CA VAL A 2 -72.89 9.53 -9.41
C VAL A 2 -72.92 9.56 -7.88
N LEU A 3 -71.81 10.08 -7.29
CA LEU A 3 -71.66 10.91 -6.08
C LEU A 3 -70.31 10.54 -5.41
N LEU A 4 -69.22 11.32 -5.49
CA LEU A 4 -68.98 12.67 -4.90
C LEU A 4 -69.49 12.76 -3.45
N ALA A 5 -68.81 13.27 -2.43
CA ALA A 5 -67.54 13.96 -2.26
C ALA A 5 -67.40 14.28 -0.74
N ARG A 6 -66.24 14.84 -0.34
CA ARG A 6 -66.05 15.78 0.79
C ARG A 6 -66.15 15.16 2.21
N SER A 7 -65.42 15.60 3.25
CA SER A 7 -64.58 16.78 3.49
C SER A 7 -63.90 16.65 4.88
N ALA A 8 -62.84 17.45 5.08
CA ALA A 8 -62.36 18.06 6.33
C ALA A 8 -61.37 17.33 7.26
N GLY A 9 -60.19 17.94 7.39
CA GLY A 9 -59.73 18.46 8.67
C GLY A 9 -58.68 17.62 9.40
N ARG A 10 -57.39 17.87 9.15
CA ARG A 10 -56.32 17.51 10.11
C ARG A 10 -55.48 18.74 10.44
N LEU A 11 -55.61 19.14 11.70
CA LEU A 11 -54.85 20.18 12.38
C LEU A 11 -53.35 19.85 12.36
N PHE A 12 -52.55 20.82 11.93
CA PHE A 12 -51.11 20.87 12.15
C PHE A 12 -50.84 21.18 13.63
N ALA A 13 -50.19 20.25 14.34
CA ALA A 13 -49.58 20.50 15.64
C ALA A 13 -48.05 20.43 15.49
N VAL A 14 -47.42 21.59 15.62
CA VAL A 14 -45.97 21.80 15.58
C VAL A 14 -45.36 21.23 16.87
N ARG A 15 -44.44 20.27 16.75
CA ARG A 15 -43.65 19.73 17.86
C ARG A 15 -42.47 20.65 18.20
N PRO A 16 -42.18 20.96 19.48
CA PRO A 16 -41.02 21.75 19.85
C PRO A 16 -39.71 20.93 19.81
N LEU A 17 -38.62 21.60 19.45
CA LEU A 17 -37.27 21.05 19.33
C LEU A 17 -36.66 20.77 20.71
N ILE A 18 -36.27 19.51 20.94
CA ILE A 18 -35.59 19.06 22.16
C ILE A 18 -34.07 19.28 22.00
N SER A 19 -33.52 20.05 22.94
CA SER A 19 -32.09 20.33 23.10
C SER A 19 -31.27 19.05 23.34
N ARG A 20 -30.23 18.83 22.52
CA ARG A 20 -29.30 17.69 22.65
C ARG A 20 -28.20 18.01 23.66
N LYS A 21 -28.04 17.18 24.69
CA LYS A 21 -26.85 17.18 25.57
C LYS A 21 -25.63 16.61 24.84
N PRO A 22 -24.42 17.18 25.03
CA PRO A 22 -23.20 16.65 24.43
C PRO A 22 -22.87 15.28 25.03
N HIS A 23 -22.65 14.29 24.16
CA HIS A 23 -22.23 12.94 24.56
C HIS A 23 -20.75 12.97 24.96
N GLY A 24 -20.45 12.48 26.17
CA GLY A 24 -19.07 12.21 26.59
C GLY A 24 -18.38 11.27 25.61
N ALA A 25 -17.16 11.62 25.22
CA ALA A 25 -16.33 10.83 24.32
C ALA A 25 -16.10 9.43 24.91
N ARG A 26 -16.66 8.41 24.27
CA ARG A 26 -16.33 7.01 24.58
C ARG A 26 -14.95 6.73 24.00
N HIS A 27 -13.97 6.48 24.88
CA HIS A 27 -12.68 5.92 24.46
C HIS A 27 -12.92 4.53 23.85
N PHE A 28 -12.68 4.43 22.55
CA PHE A 28 -12.77 3.18 21.80
C PHE A 28 -11.56 2.30 22.19
N SER A 29 -11.80 1.26 23.00
CA SER A 29 -10.76 0.28 23.32
C SER A 29 -10.62 -0.68 22.15
N TYR A 30 -9.45 -0.69 21.51
CA TYR A 30 -9.14 -1.64 20.45
C TYR A 30 -9.04 -3.07 21.01
N PRO A 31 -9.49 -4.11 20.29
CA PRO A 31 -9.35 -5.50 20.73
C PRO A 31 -7.87 -5.87 20.96
N ALA A 32 -7.59 -6.71 21.96
CA ALA A 32 -6.23 -7.11 22.36
C ALA A 32 -5.35 -7.63 21.18
N VAL A 33 -5.94 -8.28 20.17
CA VAL A 33 -5.24 -8.76 18.97
C VAL A 33 -4.66 -7.60 18.14
N TYR A 34 -5.35 -6.45 18.08
CA TYR A 34 -4.82 -5.25 17.43
C TYR A 34 -3.72 -4.58 18.25
N ALA A 35 -3.77 -4.68 19.58
CA ALA A 35 -2.72 -4.18 20.47
C ALA A 35 -1.44 -5.04 20.40
N GLU A 36 -1.57 -6.35 20.21
CA GLU A 36 -0.43 -7.26 20.10
C GLU A 36 0.24 -7.15 18.71
N CYS A 37 -0.55 -7.08 17.64
CA CYS A 37 -0.06 -6.76 16.29
C CYS A 37 0.57 -5.37 16.21
N SER A 38 0.07 -4.38 16.95
CA SER A 38 0.69 -3.06 17.00
C SER A 38 2.05 -3.10 17.71
N ASN A 39 2.19 -3.87 18.80
CA ASN A 39 3.49 -4.08 19.47
C ASN A 39 4.51 -4.79 18.59
N PHE A 40 4.10 -5.84 17.86
CA PHE A 40 4.98 -6.49 16.88
C PHE A 40 5.36 -5.53 15.74
N ALA A 41 4.39 -4.78 15.19
CA ALA A 41 4.67 -3.82 14.13
C ALA A 41 5.56 -2.66 14.62
N ASN A 42 5.39 -2.22 15.88
CA ASN A 42 6.23 -1.20 16.52
C ASN A 42 7.66 -1.70 16.72
N SER A 43 7.84 -2.93 17.21
CA SER A 43 9.17 -3.53 17.40
C SER A 43 9.84 -3.85 16.05
N ALA A 44 9.08 -4.33 15.07
CA ALA A 44 9.60 -4.60 13.73
C ALA A 44 10.07 -3.32 13.04
N ALA A 45 9.33 -2.20 13.18
CA ALA A 45 9.70 -0.93 12.57
C ALA A 45 10.91 -0.23 13.23
N LEU A 46 11.27 -0.61 14.45
CA LEU A 46 12.39 -0.02 15.19
C LEU A 46 13.73 -0.17 14.46
N VAL A 47 14.02 -1.36 13.96
CA VAL A 47 15.31 -1.66 13.30
C VAL A 47 15.54 -0.79 12.05
N PRO A 48 14.62 -0.74 11.07
CA PRO A 48 14.78 0.12 9.91
C PRO A 48 14.69 1.62 10.24
N ALA A 49 13.92 2.02 11.26
CA ALA A 49 13.90 3.41 11.71
C ALA A 49 15.25 3.85 12.28
N ALA A 50 15.80 3.06 13.23
CA ALA A 50 17.12 3.30 13.79
C ALA A 50 18.21 3.30 12.71
N PHE A 51 18.12 2.41 11.71
CA PHE A 51 19.05 2.42 10.58
C PHE A 51 19.01 3.74 9.80
N LEU A 52 17.81 4.27 9.50
CA LEU A 52 17.66 5.55 8.82
C LEU A 52 18.21 6.71 9.67
N GLU A 53 17.89 6.74 10.96
CA GLU A 53 18.41 7.73 11.90
C GLU A 53 19.94 7.67 12.01
N THR A 54 20.54 6.47 12.04
CA THR A 54 22.01 6.34 12.07
C THR A 54 22.69 6.85 10.80
N LEU A 55 22.02 6.72 9.65
CA LEU A 55 22.51 7.30 8.39
C LEU A 55 22.37 8.82 8.40
N HIS A 56 21.25 9.35 8.91
CA HIS A 56 21.04 10.78 9.06
C HIS A 56 22.03 11.41 10.05
N ALA A 57 22.34 10.72 11.14
CA ALA A 57 23.34 11.12 12.13
C ALA A 57 24.76 11.27 11.57
N THR A 58 25.04 10.75 10.37
CA THR A 58 26.31 11.03 9.66
C THR A 58 26.38 12.45 9.08
N GLY A 59 25.32 13.25 9.20
CA GLY A 59 25.19 14.60 8.67
C GLY A 59 24.63 14.66 7.25
N LEU A 60 24.10 13.55 6.74
CA LEU A 60 23.46 13.49 5.42
C LEU A 60 22.01 13.98 5.53
N PRO A 61 21.55 14.87 4.63
CA PRO A 61 20.16 15.31 4.62
C PRO A 61 19.21 14.19 4.22
N TRP A 62 17.96 14.25 4.68
CA TRP A 62 16.95 13.20 4.42
C TRP A 62 16.79 12.83 2.95
N PHE A 63 16.78 13.80 2.03
CA PHE A 63 16.68 13.50 0.59
C PHE A 63 17.82 12.61 0.05
N ALA A 64 18.99 12.58 0.71
CA ALA A 64 20.13 11.72 0.36
C ALA A 64 20.14 10.41 1.16
N VAL A 65 19.70 10.44 2.41
CA VAL A 65 19.58 9.25 3.28
C VAL A 65 18.60 8.22 2.70
N LEU A 66 17.47 8.67 2.15
CA LEU A 66 16.44 7.78 1.59
C LEU A 66 16.93 6.95 0.38
N PRO A 67 17.53 7.51 -0.67
CA PRO A 67 18.13 6.72 -1.74
C PRO A 67 19.31 5.88 -1.26
N LEU A 68 20.15 6.40 -0.36
CA LEU A 68 21.31 5.67 0.16
C LEU A 68 20.88 4.41 0.94
N SER A 69 19.91 4.55 1.83
CA SER A 69 19.36 3.42 2.60
C SER A 69 18.78 2.34 1.69
N ALA A 70 18.04 2.73 0.64
CA ALA A 70 17.53 1.82 -0.39
C ALA A 70 18.67 1.03 -1.07
N VAL A 71 19.76 1.69 -1.44
CA VAL A 71 20.95 1.05 -2.03
C VAL A 71 21.60 0.08 -1.06
N LEU A 72 21.81 0.49 0.20
CA LEU A 72 22.48 -0.32 1.23
C LEU A 72 21.67 -1.57 1.58
N VAL A 73 20.40 -1.42 1.93
CA VAL A 73 19.51 -2.54 2.27
C VAL A 73 19.41 -3.50 1.09
N ARG A 74 19.28 -2.99 -0.15
CA ARG A 74 19.21 -3.86 -1.32
C ARG A 74 20.51 -4.57 -1.59
N SER A 75 21.65 -3.92 -1.47
CA SER A 75 22.95 -4.49 -1.85
C SER A 75 23.48 -5.48 -0.81
N PHE A 76 23.35 -5.17 0.49
CA PHE A 76 23.88 -6.00 1.56
C PHE A 76 22.92 -7.09 2.03
N PHE A 77 21.61 -6.86 1.98
CA PHE A 77 20.61 -7.81 2.49
C PHE A 77 19.81 -8.47 1.36
N ILE A 78 19.12 -7.69 0.54
CA ILE A 78 18.14 -8.27 -0.41
C ILE A 78 18.83 -9.02 -1.56
N TYR A 79 19.92 -8.46 -2.09
CA TYR A 79 20.66 -9.02 -3.20
C TYR A 79 21.22 -10.42 -2.90
N PRO A 80 22.02 -10.62 -1.83
CA PRO A 80 22.58 -11.94 -1.54
C PRO A 80 21.52 -12.92 -1.03
N VAL A 81 20.58 -12.48 -0.19
CA VAL A 81 19.62 -13.38 0.48
C VAL A 81 18.45 -13.79 -0.41
N PHE A 82 17.94 -12.88 -1.26
CA PHE A 82 16.73 -13.14 -2.04
C PHE A 82 16.96 -13.09 -3.55
N GLN A 83 17.67 -12.10 -4.08
CA GLN A 83 17.71 -11.84 -5.53
C GLN A 83 18.62 -12.78 -6.30
N LYS A 84 19.84 -12.99 -5.80
CA LYS A 84 20.78 -13.96 -6.35
C LYS A 84 20.22 -15.39 -6.34
N PRO A 85 19.71 -15.94 -5.23
CA PRO A 85 19.16 -17.30 -5.23
C PRO A 85 17.88 -17.41 -6.07
N LEU A 86 17.08 -16.35 -6.20
CA LEU A 86 15.95 -16.33 -7.14
C LEU A 86 16.44 -16.46 -8.58
N ARG A 87 17.47 -15.71 -8.97
CA ARG A 87 18.04 -15.78 -10.32
C ARG A 87 18.59 -17.18 -10.63
N GLU A 88 19.35 -17.75 -9.71
CA GLU A 88 19.89 -19.11 -9.85
C GLU A 88 18.76 -20.13 -10.04
N LYS A 89 17.70 -20.06 -9.23
CA LYS A 89 16.53 -20.92 -9.41
C LYS A 89 15.85 -20.77 -10.76
N LEU A 90 15.89 -19.58 -11.37
CA LEU A 90 15.34 -19.39 -12.73
C LEU A 90 16.23 -20.04 -13.79
N VAL A 91 17.55 -20.00 -13.61
CA VAL A 91 18.50 -20.71 -14.48
C VAL A 91 18.31 -22.22 -14.36
N ASP A 92 18.29 -22.76 -13.14
CA ASP A 92 18.08 -24.19 -12.87
C ASP A 92 16.74 -24.68 -13.45
N ARG A 93 15.69 -23.86 -13.32
CA ARG A 93 14.36 -24.16 -13.90
C ARG A 93 14.37 -24.23 -15.41
N ALA A 94 15.11 -23.36 -16.09
CA ALA A 94 15.20 -23.39 -17.55
C ALA A 94 15.88 -24.68 -18.04
N GLN A 95 16.88 -25.18 -17.32
CA GLN A 95 17.57 -26.43 -17.64
C GLN A 95 16.72 -27.68 -17.38
N ILE A 96 15.90 -27.67 -16.31
CA ILE A 96 15.03 -28.80 -15.95
C ILE A 96 13.73 -28.85 -16.80
N GLN A 97 13.31 -27.73 -17.37
CA GLN A 97 12.05 -27.61 -18.11
C GLN A 97 11.81 -28.73 -19.15
N PRO A 98 12.75 -29.12 -20.03
CA PRO A 98 12.52 -30.19 -21.00
C PRO A 98 12.28 -31.56 -20.35
N LEU A 99 12.91 -31.84 -19.20
CA LEU A 99 12.72 -33.10 -18.47
C LEU A 99 11.35 -33.15 -17.80
N VAL A 100 10.88 -32.01 -17.27
CA VAL A 100 9.50 -31.88 -16.76
C VAL A 100 8.52 -32.10 -17.89
N ASP A 101 8.73 -31.47 -19.05
CA ASP A 101 7.84 -31.60 -20.21
C ASP A 101 7.79 -33.06 -20.73
N ALA A 102 8.92 -33.76 -20.75
CA ALA A 102 8.97 -35.19 -21.07
C ALA A 102 8.13 -36.03 -20.08
N HIS A 103 8.28 -35.79 -18.77
CA HIS A 103 7.50 -36.51 -17.75
C HIS A 103 6.00 -36.19 -17.83
N MET A 104 5.65 -34.93 -18.05
CA MET A 104 4.27 -34.48 -18.23
C MET A 104 3.64 -35.07 -19.49
N SER A 105 4.42 -35.34 -20.55
CA SER A 105 3.92 -36.00 -21.76
C SER A 105 3.46 -37.44 -21.50
N ILE A 106 4.19 -38.17 -20.63
CA ILE A 106 3.84 -39.54 -20.22
C ILE A 106 2.59 -39.51 -19.34
N LEU A 107 2.56 -38.61 -18.34
CA LEU A 107 1.40 -38.46 -17.46
C LEU A 107 0.13 -38.09 -18.25
N ARG A 108 0.25 -37.19 -19.24
CA ARG A 108 -0.87 -36.83 -20.12
C ARG A 108 -1.45 -38.03 -20.86
N ARG A 109 -0.60 -38.96 -21.32
CA ARG A 109 -1.05 -40.20 -21.99
C ARG A 109 -1.79 -41.12 -21.01
N LYS A 110 -1.26 -41.29 -19.79
CA LYS A 110 -1.90 -42.11 -18.73
C LYS A 110 -3.28 -41.58 -18.34
N LEU A 111 -3.38 -40.26 -18.10
CA LEU A 111 -4.65 -39.62 -17.75
C LEU A 111 -5.68 -39.72 -18.88
N ARG A 112 -5.23 -39.71 -20.14
CA ARG A 112 -6.10 -39.91 -21.30
C ARG A 112 -6.61 -41.35 -21.38
N SER A 113 -5.78 -42.35 -21.08
CA SER A 113 -6.20 -43.76 -21.07
C SER A 113 -7.13 -44.10 -19.91
N GLU A 114 -6.99 -43.42 -18.77
CA GLU A 114 -7.85 -43.63 -17.58
C GLU A 114 -9.24 -42.98 -17.72
N GLY A 115 -9.47 -42.17 -18.75
CA GLY A 115 -10.79 -41.57 -19.01
C GLY A 115 -11.23 -40.53 -17.97
N LEU A 116 -10.29 -39.89 -17.26
CA LEU A 116 -10.60 -38.92 -16.21
C LEU A 116 -11.37 -37.68 -16.75
N PRO A 117 -12.27 -37.09 -15.95
CA PRO A 117 -12.89 -35.82 -16.27
C PRO A 117 -11.84 -34.73 -16.56
N GLN A 118 -12.08 -33.91 -17.58
CA GLN A 118 -11.08 -32.93 -18.07
C GLN A 118 -10.54 -31.99 -16.98
N ALA A 119 -11.39 -31.57 -16.05
CA ALA A 119 -10.99 -30.69 -14.95
C ALA A 119 -10.03 -31.39 -13.97
N VAL A 120 -10.34 -32.63 -13.58
CA VAL A 120 -9.50 -33.43 -12.68
C VAL A 120 -8.16 -33.76 -13.33
N GLY A 121 -8.17 -34.16 -14.61
CA GLY A 121 -6.94 -34.42 -15.36
C GLY A 121 -6.04 -33.18 -15.49
N LYS A 122 -6.62 -31.99 -15.72
CA LYS A 122 -5.87 -30.72 -15.73
C LYS A 122 -5.27 -30.39 -14.36
N LEU A 123 -6.06 -30.50 -13.29
CA LEU A 123 -5.60 -30.25 -11.93
C LEU A 123 -4.46 -31.20 -11.54
N GLN A 124 -4.62 -32.49 -11.85
CA GLN A 124 -3.60 -33.51 -11.59
C GLN A 124 -2.32 -33.26 -12.39
N MET A 125 -2.42 -32.82 -13.66
CA MET A 125 -1.25 -32.41 -14.44
C MET A 125 -0.53 -31.21 -13.79
N VAL A 126 -1.27 -30.21 -13.33
CA VAL A 126 -0.69 -29.02 -12.67
C VAL A 126 0.01 -29.43 -11.38
N LEU A 127 -0.66 -30.17 -10.49
CA LEU A 127 -0.08 -30.65 -9.23
C LEU A 127 1.16 -31.51 -9.47
N SER A 128 1.07 -32.47 -10.40
CA SER A 128 2.19 -33.35 -10.75
C SER A 128 3.37 -32.59 -11.35
N SER A 129 3.11 -31.50 -12.10
CA SER A 129 4.19 -30.67 -12.64
C SER A 129 5.00 -29.99 -11.53
N PHE A 130 4.35 -29.58 -10.44
CA PHE A 130 5.04 -29.00 -9.28
C PHE A 130 5.85 -30.04 -8.53
N THR A 131 5.30 -31.23 -8.29
CA THR A 131 5.99 -32.30 -7.54
C THR A 131 7.19 -32.85 -8.32
N VAL A 132 7.04 -33.11 -9.61
CA VAL A 132 8.13 -33.58 -10.48
C VAL A 132 9.23 -32.53 -10.58
N ARG A 133 8.87 -31.26 -10.77
CA ARG A 133 9.85 -30.17 -10.80
C ARG A 133 10.63 -30.06 -9.49
N ALA A 134 9.95 -30.12 -8.35
CA ALA A 134 10.59 -30.05 -7.04
C ALA A 134 11.56 -31.22 -6.81
N ARG A 135 11.13 -32.43 -7.16
CA ARG A 135 11.96 -33.64 -7.04
C ARG A 135 13.19 -33.58 -7.95
N LEU A 136 13.03 -33.15 -9.20
CA LEU A 136 14.15 -33.00 -10.12
C LEU A 136 15.13 -31.93 -9.63
N GLN A 137 14.62 -30.82 -9.12
CA GLN A 137 15.44 -29.74 -8.58
C GLN A 137 16.23 -30.18 -7.34
N SER A 138 15.65 -30.99 -6.45
CA SER A 138 16.36 -31.51 -5.29
C SER A 138 17.43 -32.54 -5.66
N ILE A 139 17.17 -33.40 -6.65
CA ILE A 139 18.13 -34.43 -7.09
C ILE A 139 19.30 -33.80 -7.87
N LEU A 140 19.03 -32.91 -8.83
CA LEU A 140 20.04 -32.37 -9.74
C LEU A 140 20.89 -31.25 -9.12
N PHE A 141 20.27 -30.37 -8.32
CA PHE A 141 20.91 -29.15 -7.82
C PHE A 141 21.05 -29.10 -6.30
N ASN A 142 20.69 -30.20 -5.60
CA ASN A 142 20.64 -30.28 -4.14
C ASN A 142 19.98 -29.05 -3.49
N ARG A 143 18.99 -28.47 -4.16
CA ARG A 143 18.37 -27.21 -3.75
C ARG A 143 17.04 -27.51 -3.08
N GLY A 144 16.90 -27.10 -1.82
CA GLY A 144 15.65 -27.23 -1.07
C GLY A 144 14.49 -26.42 -1.66
N TRP A 145 13.27 -26.80 -1.27
CA TRP A 145 12.06 -26.02 -1.52
C TRP A 145 12.08 -24.75 -0.66
N TRP A 146 12.76 -23.71 -1.12
CA TRP A 146 12.56 -22.37 -0.60
C TRP A 146 11.75 -21.57 -1.62
N GLY A 147 10.44 -21.49 -1.39
CA GLY A 147 9.51 -20.66 -2.15
C GLY A 147 9.61 -19.18 -1.75
N GLY A 148 8.70 -18.36 -2.27
CA GLY A 148 8.42 -17.04 -1.69
C GLY A 148 9.45 -15.92 -1.88
N HIS A 149 10.54 -16.10 -2.64
CA HIS A 149 11.59 -15.07 -2.75
C HIS A 149 11.04 -13.72 -3.24
N ARG A 150 10.09 -13.74 -4.19
CA ARG A 150 9.41 -12.53 -4.69
C ARG A 150 8.59 -11.83 -3.60
N ILE A 151 7.93 -12.60 -2.75
CA ILE A 151 7.12 -12.08 -1.64
C ILE A 151 8.05 -11.48 -0.58
N MET A 152 9.15 -12.16 -0.24
CA MET A 152 10.12 -11.67 0.74
C MET A 152 10.82 -10.38 0.29
N MET A 153 11.17 -10.25 -1.00
CA MET A 153 11.69 -8.98 -1.57
C MET A 153 10.70 -7.83 -1.45
N PHE A 154 9.42 -8.11 -1.65
CA PHE A 154 8.37 -7.11 -1.50
C PHE A 154 8.17 -6.77 -0.02
N ALA A 155 8.10 -7.78 0.85
CA ALA A 155 7.94 -7.63 2.29
C ALA A 155 9.08 -6.81 2.91
N SER A 156 10.33 -7.01 2.48
CA SER A 156 11.46 -6.20 2.98
C SER A 156 11.35 -4.73 2.57
N THR A 157 10.77 -4.45 1.40
CA THR A 157 10.52 -3.07 0.97
C THR A 157 9.40 -2.44 1.81
N ILE A 158 8.30 -3.16 2.01
CA ILE A 158 7.18 -2.75 2.88
C ILE A 158 7.66 -2.50 4.32
N TRP A 159 8.58 -3.31 4.81
CA TRP A 159 9.13 -3.20 6.16
C TRP A 159 9.85 -1.86 6.40
N VAL A 160 10.78 -1.48 5.53
CA VAL A 160 11.46 -0.18 5.61
C VAL A 160 10.51 0.98 5.33
N SER A 161 9.59 0.80 4.37
CA SER A 161 8.59 1.83 4.06
C SER A 161 7.62 2.11 5.21
N ASP A 162 7.21 1.11 5.99
CA ASP A 162 6.36 1.32 7.16
C ASP A 162 7.12 2.06 8.28
N ALA A 163 8.42 1.80 8.41
CA ALA A 163 9.29 2.51 9.35
C ALA A 163 9.42 3.99 8.97
N LEU A 164 9.77 4.27 7.71
CA LEU A 164 9.85 5.63 7.18
C LEU A 164 8.52 6.38 7.33
N ARG A 165 7.40 5.69 7.09
CA ARG A 165 6.06 6.26 7.26
C ARG A 165 5.76 6.67 8.70
N ARG A 166 6.29 5.94 9.70
CA ARG A 166 6.17 6.31 11.12
C ARG A 166 7.05 7.50 11.47
N LEU A 167 8.26 7.59 10.88
CA LEU A 167 9.15 8.75 11.02
C LEU A 167 8.50 10.04 10.49
N MET A 168 7.73 9.93 9.40
CA MET A 168 6.93 11.04 8.86
C MET A 168 5.65 11.34 9.69
N GLY A 169 5.42 10.66 10.82
CA GLY A 169 4.29 10.94 11.70
C GLY A 169 2.92 10.48 11.17
N ALA A 170 2.87 9.61 10.15
CA ALA A 170 1.61 9.12 9.60
C ALA A 170 0.98 8.02 10.46
N LYS A 171 -0.31 8.17 10.78
CA LYS A 171 -1.04 7.30 11.73
C LYS A 171 -1.57 5.99 11.12
N GLU A 172 -1.57 5.86 9.79
CA GLU A 172 -2.48 4.95 9.08
C GLU A 172 -1.96 3.63 8.45
N GLY A 173 -0.82 3.03 8.71
CA GLY A 173 -0.42 1.75 8.04
C GLY A 173 -0.19 1.85 6.51
N LEU A 174 0.96 1.37 6.03
CA LEU A 174 1.31 1.48 4.60
C LEU A 174 0.31 0.78 3.66
N LEU A 175 -0.24 -0.35 4.12
CA LEU A 175 -1.21 -1.15 3.36
C LEU A 175 -2.49 -0.39 3.06
N LYS A 176 -2.95 0.50 3.95
CA LYS A 176 -4.15 1.29 3.72
C LYS A 176 -3.94 2.32 2.60
N PHE A 177 -2.75 2.90 2.48
CA PHE A 177 -2.42 3.80 1.36
C PHE A 177 -2.30 3.06 0.03
N ILE A 178 -1.73 1.85 0.03
CA ILE A 178 -1.53 1.06 -1.20
C ILE A 178 -2.84 0.40 -1.66
N LEU A 179 -3.64 -0.12 -0.72
CA LEU A 179 -4.89 -0.83 -0.99
C LEU A 179 -6.13 0.04 -0.92
N GLY A 180 -6.07 1.24 -0.35
CA GLY A 180 -7.19 2.18 -0.26
C GLY A 180 -7.88 2.45 -1.60
N PRO A 181 -7.15 2.71 -2.70
CA PRO A 181 -7.74 2.82 -4.03
C PRO A 181 -8.43 1.53 -4.52
N PHE A 182 -8.04 0.38 -3.97
CA PHE A 182 -8.62 -0.93 -4.24
C PHE A 182 -9.70 -1.34 -3.24
N ASP A 183 -9.95 -0.61 -2.15
CA ASP A 183 -10.99 -0.95 -1.17
C ASP A 183 -12.38 -1.00 -1.81
N TRP A 184 -12.63 -0.16 -2.81
CA TRP A 184 -13.82 -0.24 -3.65
C TRP A 184 -13.91 -1.59 -4.40
N THR A 185 -12.79 -2.09 -4.92
CA THR A 185 -12.76 -3.40 -5.61
C THR A 185 -12.86 -4.59 -4.65
N VAL A 186 -12.24 -4.49 -3.47
CA VAL A 186 -12.26 -5.55 -2.44
C VAL A 186 -13.63 -5.63 -1.79
N SER A 187 -14.29 -4.50 -1.52
CA SER A 187 -15.66 -4.47 -0.98
C SER A 187 -16.70 -5.01 -1.97
N TRP A 188 -16.46 -4.87 -3.27
CA TRP A 188 -17.26 -5.55 -4.29
C TRP A 188 -16.99 -7.06 -4.34
N LEU A 189 -15.73 -7.49 -4.24
CA LEU A 189 -15.33 -8.90 -4.33
C LEU A 189 -15.72 -9.72 -3.08
N PHE A 190 -15.72 -9.07 -1.91
CA PHE A 190 -16.15 -9.62 -0.63
C PHE A 190 -17.19 -8.67 0.00
N PRO A 191 -18.45 -8.71 -0.47
CA PRO A 191 -19.52 -7.98 0.18
C PRO A 191 -19.55 -8.40 1.65
N LYS A 192 -19.54 -7.44 2.58
CA LYS A 192 -19.64 -7.75 4.01
C LYS A 192 -20.96 -8.49 4.28
N THR A 193 -20.91 -9.81 4.36
CA THR A 193 -21.99 -10.67 4.83
C THR A 193 -21.85 -10.86 6.34
N ALA A 194 -22.20 -9.83 7.10
CA ALA A 194 -22.53 -9.99 8.50
C ALA A 194 -23.70 -9.04 8.82
N PRO A 195 -24.78 -9.53 9.46
CA PRO A 195 -25.91 -8.68 9.82
C PRO A 195 -25.47 -7.72 10.93
N GLU A 196 -25.61 -6.42 10.68
CA GLU A 196 -25.75 -5.42 11.73
C GLU A 196 -26.87 -5.88 12.68
N PRO A 197 -26.64 -6.00 14.00
CA PRO A 197 -27.74 -6.22 14.93
C PRO A 197 -28.60 -4.95 14.94
N THR A 198 -29.67 -4.95 14.15
CA THR A 198 -30.78 -4.02 14.25
C THR A 198 -31.28 -4.00 15.68
N SER A 199 -31.09 -2.86 16.32
CA SER A 199 -31.72 -2.46 17.56
C SER A 199 -33.24 -2.60 17.47
N GLY A 200 -33.80 -3.58 18.16
CA GLY A 200 -35.24 -3.73 18.30
C GLY A 200 -35.57 -5.00 19.07
N GLU A 201 -36.36 -4.84 20.15
CA GLU A 201 -37.00 -5.89 20.94
C GLU A 201 -36.12 -6.70 21.91
N ALA A 202 -36.10 -6.24 23.15
CA ALA A 202 -36.15 -7.13 24.31
C ALA A 202 -36.98 -6.47 25.42
N LEU A 203 -38.26 -6.85 25.42
CA LEU A 203 -39.04 -7.39 26.55
C LEU A 203 -38.86 -6.81 27.97
N GLU A 204 -40.02 -6.65 28.59
CA GLU A 204 -40.36 -6.05 29.88
C GLU A 204 -39.67 -6.64 31.15
N ARG A 205 -39.83 -5.85 32.23
CA ARG A 205 -39.96 -6.19 33.69
C ARG A 205 -38.73 -5.94 34.63
N PRO A 206 -38.95 -5.63 35.94
CA PRO A 206 -39.28 -4.28 36.41
C PRO A 206 -38.47 -3.82 37.67
N ALA A 207 -38.62 -2.54 38.00
CA ALA A 207 -38.66 -1.94 39.35
C ALA A 207 -37.60 -2.27 40.43
N ALA A 208 -36.80 -1.26 40.78
CA ALA A 208 -36.47 -0.84 42.16
C ALA A 208 -35.84 0.57 42.07
N ALA A 209 -36.52 1.64 42.50
CA ALA A 209 -36.35 2.31 43.81
C ALA A 209 -34.88 2.73 44.06
N SER A 210 -34.47 3.98 44.32
CA SER A 210 -35.13 5.12 44.97
C SER A 210 -34.35 6.42 44.68
N GLU A 211 -35.06 7.53 44.76
CA GLU A 211 -34.68 8.96 44.74
C GLU A 211 -33.67 9.43 45.84
N PRO A 212 -33.45 10.76 46.09
CA PRO A 212 -32.94 11.85 45.23
C PRO A 212 -31.93 12.76 46.00
N ASN A 213 -31.72 13.99 45.50
CA ASN A 213 -31.17 15.23 46.13
C ASN A 213 -29.80 15.67 45.56
N ALA A 214 -29.54 16.94 45.24
CA ALA A 214 -30.33 18.16 45.36
C ALA A 214 -29.85 19.23 44.36
N MET A 215 -30.81 20.13 44.10
CA MET A 215 -30.79 21.40 43.39
C MET A 215 -29.67 22.35 43.81
N LEU A 216 -29.20 23.19 42.87
CA LEU A 216 -28.98 24.64 43.05
C LEU A 216 -28.63 25.32 41.70
N GLU A 217 -29.50 26.23 41.28
CA GLU A 217 -29.30 27.35 40.34
C GLU A 217 -29.53 28.65 41.16
N PRO A 218 -29.50 29.92 40.67
CA PRO A 218 -29.10 30.50 39.36
C PRO A 218 -28.33 31.86 39.49
N SER A 219 -28.07 32.58 38.37
CA SER A 219 -28.20 34.06 38.18
C SER A 219 -27.37 34.54 36.94
N ALA A 220 -27.97 34.90 35.79
CA ALA A 220 -28.33 36.27 35.29
C ALA A 220 -27.11 37.18 34.97
N ALA A 221 -26.99 38.02 33.92
CA ALA A 221 -27.82 38.51 32.82
C ALA A 221 -26.91 39.22 31.75
N GLU A 222 -27.45 39.47 30.55
CA GLU A 222 -26.97 40.35 29.46
C GLU A 222 -27.28 41.87 29.77
N PRO A 223 -26.99 42.95 28.96
CA PRO A 223 -27.11 43.03 27.47
C PRO A 223 -26.36 44.19 26.65
N ILE A 224 -26.61 44.26 25.32
CA ILE A 224 -26.65 45.41 24.32
C ILE A 224 -25.39 45.92 23.53
N GLN A 225 -25.55 46.01 22.19
CA GLN A 225 -24.75 46.70 21.13
C GLN A 225 -25.38 48.07 20.69
N PRO A 226 -24.71 48.91 19.85
CA PRO A 226 -25.15 49.03 18.43
C PRO A 226 -24.06 49.37 17.36
N THR A 227 -24.42 49.15 16.08
CA THR A 227 -23.77 49.43 14.74
C THR A 227 -23.66 50.94 14.38
N GLN A 228 -22.92 51.51 13.39
CA GLN A 228 -22.68 51.17 11.95
C GLN A 228 -21.66 52.14 11.23
N GLU A 229 -20.91 51.65 10.21
CA GLU A 229 -20.38 52.23 8.92
C GLU A 229 -19.55 53.54 8.75
N PHE A 230 -18.38 53.49 8.04
CA PHE A 230 -18.04 54.08 6.70
C PHE A 230 -16.49 54.03 6.41
N ALA A 231 -16.05 53.56 5.24
CA ALA A 231 -14.65 53.52 4.73
C ALA A 231 -14.39 54.71 3.76
N PRO A 232 -13.23 54.94 3.08
CA PRO A 232 -12.02 54.12 2.93
C PRO A 232 -10.67 54.89 3.03
N ASP A 233 -9.53 54.17 3.04
CA ASP A 233 -8.33 54.61 2.31
C ASP A 233 -7.38 53.43 2.05
N LEU A 234 -7.08 53.24 0.77
CA LEU A 234 -6.25 52.20 0.16
C LEU A 234 -4.90 52.83 -0.19
N LEU A 235 -3.79 52.33 0.36
CA LEU A 235 -2.44 52.25 -0.25
C LEU A 235 -1.37 51.90 0.81
N SER A 236 -1.31 50.63 1.25
CA SER A 236 -0.13 50.07 1.96
C SER A 236 -0.09 48.53 2.06
N SER A 237 -1.01 47.79 1.43
CA SER A 237 -1.22 46.36 1.74
C SER A 237 -0.46 45.34 0.88
N THR A 238 0.50 45.75 0.05
CA THR A 238 1.20 44.78 -0.83
C THR A 238 2.42 44.12 -0.18
N SER A 239 2.99 44.66 0.91
CA SER A 239 4.04 43.97 1.68
C SER A 239 3.48 43.09 2.79
N THR A 240 2.35 43.49 3.39
CA THR A 240 1.74 42.77 4.53
C THR A 240 1.06 41.47 4.12
N THR A 241 0.61 41.33 2.88
CA THR A 241 0.02 40.06 2.41
C THR A 241 1.04 38.95 2.23
N GLN A 242 2.27 39.27 1.84
CA GLN A 242 3.32 38.27 1.71
C GLN A 242 3.85 37.82 3.08
N GLU A 243 3.94 38.74 4.05
CA GLU A 243 4.28 38.40 5.45
C GLU A 243 3.12 37.71 6.17
N ALA A 244 1.86 38.07 5.91
CA ALA A 244 0.70 37.40 6.48
C ALA A 244 0.49 35.99 5.90
N VAL A 245 0.73 35.79 4.60
CA VAL A 245 0.72 34.46 3.97
C VAL A 245 1.91 33.62 4.44
N ALA A 246 3.08 34.22 4.65
CA ALA A 246 4.22 33.55 5.28
C ALA A 246 3.88 33.14 6.72
N ASN A 247 3.31 34.03 7.53
CA ASN A 247 2.94 33.75 8.91
C ASN A 247 1.81 32.72 9.03
N LEU A 248 0.84 32.72 8.11
CA LEU A 248 -0.20 31.67 8.00
C LEU A 248 0.40 30.33 7.60
N SER A 249 1.37 30.31 6.66
CA SER A 249 2.07 29.08 6.27
C SER A 249 2.97 28.54 7.40
N VAL A 250 3.55 29.43 8.22
CA VAL A 250 4.36 29.08 9.39
C VAL A 250 3.46 28.56 10.52
N GLU A 251 2.30 29.17 10.77
CA GLU A 251 1.31 28.65 11.74
C GLU A 251 0.67 27.33 11.28
N GLN A 252 0.44 27.14 9.98
CA GLN A 252 -0.01 25.86 9.43
C GLN A 252 1.08 24.78 9.49
N ALA A 253 2.34 25.12 9.19
CA ALA A 253 3.46 24.20 9.39
C ALA A 253 3.64 23.85 10.88
N ALA A 254 3.50 24.82 11.79
CA ALA A 254 3.60 24.62 13.23
C ALA A 254 2.45 23.79 13.81
N SER A 255 1.21 23.97 13.33
CA SER A 255 0.05 23.18 13.78
C SER A 255 0.04 21.77 13.19
N VAL A 256 0.51 21.57 11.95
CA VAL A 256 0.77 20.24 11.38
C VAL A 256 1.89 19.55 12.13
N ALA A 257 3.01 20.23 12.39
CA ALA A 257 4.09 19.72 13.23
C ALA A 257 3.58 19.38 14.65
N ALA A 258 2.72 20.19 15.27
CA ALA A 258 2.12 19.89 16.58
C ALA A 258 1.20 18.65 16.55
N ASN A 259 0.49 18.41 15.44
CA ASN A 259 -0.33 17.21 15.25
C ASN A 259 0.50 15.93 15.06
N HIS A 260 1.71 16.04 14.49
CA HIS A 260 2.66 14.94 14.29
C HIS A 260 3.63 14.74 15.47
N ALA A 261 3.93 15.79 16.24
CA ALA A 261 4.77 15.77 17.44
C ALA A 261 4.22 14.87 18.55
N ASN A 262 2.91 14.57 18.53
CA ASN A 262 2.28 13.62 19.44
C ASN A 262 2.58 12.14 19.12
N THR A 263 3.34 11.86 18.05
CA THR A 263 3.79 10.49 17.73
C THR A 263 5.24 10.30 18.15
N PRO A 264 5.57 9.25 18.93
CA PRO A 264 6.89 9.10 19.54
C PRO A 264 8.04 8.82 18.56
N TRP A 265 7.72 8.63 17.28
CA TRP A 265 8.67 8.31 16.21
C TRP A 265 8.91 9.49 15.26
N PHE A 266 8.19 10.60 15.43
CA PHE A 266 8.23 11.69 14.47
C PHE A 266 9.55 12.45 14.54
N ASP A 267 10.21 12.60 13.40
CA ASP A 267 11.40 13.44 13.27
C ASP A 267 11.04 14.77 12.56
N PRO A 268 11.17 15.93 13.24
CA PRO A 268 10.84 17.22 12.64
C PRO A 268 11.80 17.64 11.51
N THR A 269 13.01 17.07 11.44
CA THR A 269 13.99 17.42 10.39
C THR A 269 13.55 16.95 8.99
N LEU A 270 12.60 16.00 8.91
CA LEU A 270 11.98 15.57 7.65
C LEU A 270 11.15 16.67 6.97
N MET A 271 10.71 17.68 7.71
CA MET A 271 9.93 18.80 7.15
C MET A 271 10.81 19.90 6.55
N THR A 272 12.11 19.93 6.90
CA THR A 272 13.03 21.01 6.50
C THR A 272 14.09 20.54 5.51
N GLU A 273 14.46 19.26 5.53
CA GLU A 273 15.59 18.71 4.74
C GLU A 273 15.18 18.04 3.42
N GLY A 274 14.36 18.75 2.65
CA GLY A 274 13.89 18.28 1.34
C GLY A 274 14.59 18.84 0.12
N PHE A 275 13.90 18.75 -1.01
CA PHE A 275 14.35 19.30 -2.28
C PHE A 275 14.06 20.80 -2.37
N PHE A 276 14.72 21.48 -3.33
CA PHE A 276 14.46 22.90 -3.58
C PHE A 276 13.00 23.20 -3.99
N TRP A 277 12.28 22.23 -4.57
CA TRP A 277 10.87 22.37 -4.96
C TRP A 277 9.88 21.70 -4.00
N CYS A 278 10.37 20.92 -3.04
CA CYS A 278 9.59 20.17 -2.07
C CYS A 278 10.43 20.06 -0.79
N PRO A 279 10.45 21.12 0.04
CA PRO A 279 11.26 21.17 1.26
C PRO A 279 10.74 20.23 2.34
N ASP A 280 9.43 20.01 2.39
CA ASP A 280 8.78 19.11 3.34
C ASP A 280 8.55 17.73 2.69
N LEU A 281 9.20 16.69 3.22
CA LEU A 281 9.08 15.31 2.71
C LEU A 281 7.84 14.58 3.24
N THR A 282 7.17 15.13 4.26
CA THR A 282 6.02 14.50 4.92
C THR A 282 4.71 14.77 4.20
N THR A 283 4.65 15.83 3.40
CA THR A 283 3.51 16.19 2.57
C THR A 283 3.58 15.58 1.17
N SER A 284 2.44 15.55 0.48
CA SER A 284 2.39 15.17 -0.94
C SER A 284 3.11 16.21 -1.80
N ASP A 285 3.76 15.75 -2.87
CA ASP A 285 4.48 16.64 -3.80
C ASP A 285 3.51 17.64 -4.48
N PRO A 286 3.66 18.95 -4.27
CA PRO A 286 2.80 19.97 -4.88
C PRO A 286 3.06 20.16 -6.38
N THR A 287 4.24 19.77 -6.87
CA THR A 287 4.66 19.97 -8.27
C THR A 287 4.36 18.77 -9.17
N PHE A 288 3.92 17.66 -8.60
CA PHE A 288 3.68 16.37 -9.27
C PHE A 288 4.89 15.75 -9.99
N ILE A 289 6.11 16.28 -9.80
CA ILE A 289 7.34 15.77 -10.41
C ILE A 289 7.64 14.35 -9.88
N LEU A 290 7.54 14.14 -8.56
CA LEU A 290 7.83 12.86 -7.92
C LEU A 290 6.83 11.75 -8.33
N PRO A 291 5.50 11.98 -8.33
CA PRO A 291 4.53 11.03 -8.89
C PRO A 291 4.78 10.66 -10.35
N ILE A 292 5.14 11.63 -11.20
CA ILE A 292 5.50 11.37 -12.61
C ILE A 292 6.76 10.50 -12.68
N MET A 293 7.80 10.83 -11.92
CA MET A 293 9.05 10.06 -11.87
C MET A 293 8.82 8.62 -11.38
N PHE A 294 7.96 8.44 -10.37
CA PHE A 294 7.58 7.12 -9.87
C PHE A 294 6.91 6.27 -10.94
N SER A 295 5.86 6.80 -11.59
CA SER A 295 5.15 6.09 -12.66
C SER A 295 6.06 5.77 -13.85
N SER A 296 6.89 6.72 -14.29
CA SER A 296 7.86 6.55 -15.37
C SER A 296 8.89 5.47 -15.03
N THR A 297 9.43 5.48 -13.81
CA THR A 297 10.39 4.47 -13.34
C THR A 297 9.75 3.08 -13.28
N PHE A 298 8.48 2.99 -12.88
CA PHE A 298 7.76 1.72 -12.84
C PHE A 298 7.50 1.18 -14.26
N ILE A 299 7.07 2.04 -15.18
CA ILE A 299 6.92 1.72 -16.61
C ILE A 299 8.25 1.22 -17.17
N ALA A 300 9.34 1.94 -16.93
CA ALA A 300 10.68 1.57 -17.37
C ALA A 300 11.12 0.21 -16.78
N SER A 301 10.80 -0.05 -15.51
CA SER A 301 11.12 -1.33 -14.86
C SER A 301 10.47 -2.52 -15.56
N ILE A 302 9.22 -2.39 -16.00
CA ILE A 302 8.48 -3.44 -16.70
C ILE A 302 8.94 -3.55 -18.15
N TYR A 303 9.14 -2.42 -18.83
CA TYR A 303 9.54 -2.38 -20.23
C TYR A 303 10.95 -2.96 -20.44
N PHE A 304 11.90 -2.59 -19.57
CA PHE A 304 13.29 -3.06 -19.61
C PHE A 304 13.54 -4.31 -18.76
N ALA A 305 12.50 -4.98 -18.24
CA ALA A 305 12.66 -6.22 -17.52
C ALA A 305 13.35 -7.27 -18.42
N PRO A 306 14.43 -7.93 -17.96
CA PRO A 306 15.07 -9.00 -18.72
C PRO A 306 14.05 -10.10 -19.03
N ARG A 307 13.70 -10.27 -20.31
CA ARG A 307 12.76 -11.31 -20.73
C ARG A 307 13.40 -12.67 -20.43
N ILE A 308 12.63 -13.56 -19.81
CA ILE A 308 13.04 -14.95 -19.61
C ILE A 308 12.93 -15.64 -20.98
N ALA A 309 13.94 -15.44 -21.83
CA ALA A 309 14.13 -16.16 -23.08
C ALA A 309 14.44 -17.62 -22.72
N GLY A 310 13.40 -18.45 -22.57
CA GLY A 310 13.55 -19.84 -22.14
C GLY A 310 12.31 -20.45 -21.50
N ALA A 311 11.34 -19.64 -21.07
CA ALA A 311 9.98 -20.12 -20.75
C ALA A 311 9.09 -20.20 -22.00
N ALA A 312 9.70 -20.24 -23.19
CA ALA A 312 9.01 -20.65 -24.40
C ALA A 312 8.77 -22.15 -24.27
N THR A 313 7.53 -22.49 -23.96
CA THR A 313 6.89 -23.70 -24.47
C THR A 313 7.46 -24.04 -25.84
N SER A 314 7.76 -25.31 -26.07
CA SER A 314 8.38 -25.96 -27.24
C SER A 314 7.80 -25.64 -28.64
N THR A 315 7.00 -24.59 -28.79
CA THR A 315 6.65 -23.99 -30.06
C THR A 315 7.72 -22.94 -30.39
N GLY A 316 8.57 -23.23 -31.39
CA GLY A 316 9.51 -22.27 -31.97
C GLY A 316 8.79 -21.04 -32.53
N ARG A 317 8.36 -20.13 -31.66
CA ARG A 317 7.83 -18.82 -32.03
C ARG A 317 8.97 -17.82 -31.93
N GLU A 318 9.81 -17.92 -32.96
CA GLU A 318 10.60 -16.82 -33.49
C GLU A 318 9.73 -15.55 -33.58
N ASN A 319 10.26 -14.43 -33.11
CA ASN A 319 9.76 -13.08 -33.34
C ASN A 319 8.25 -12.83 -33.09
N THR A 320 7.88 -12.54 -31.84
CA THR A 320 6.72 -11.69 -31.60
C THR A 320 7.16 -10.41 -30.91
N SER A 321 7.22 -9.34 -31.69
CA SER A 321 7.34 -7.93 -31.27
C SER A 321 6.22 -7.49 -30.32
N ASN A 322 5.17 -8.30 -30.17
CA ASN A 322 4.02 -8.01 -29.33
C ASN A 322 4.29 -8.31 -27.85
N PRO A 323 4.02 -7.36 -26.93
CA PRO A 323 4.17 -7.59 -25.50
C PRO A 323 3.20 -8.67 -25.02
N THR A 324 3.68 -9.56 -24.15
CA THR A 324 2.88 -10.61 -23.49
C THR A 324 1.68 -9.99 -22.76
N ASN A 325 0.54 -10.68 -22.65
CA ASN A 325 -0.62 -10.16 -21.90
C ASN A 325 -0.25 -9.75 -20.47
N ALA A 326 0.62 -10.50 -19.80
CA ALA A 326 1.15 -10.14 -18.49
C ALA A 326 1.95 -8.83 -18.49
N GLN A 327 2.72 -8.56 -19.56
CA GLN A 327 3.45 -7.31 -19.73
C GLN A 327 2.50 -6.14 -20.02
N ARG A 328 1.45 -6.36 -20.83
CA ARG A 328 0.41 -5.35 -21.07
C ARG A 328 -0.33 -4.98 -19.80
N ILE A 329 -0.78 -5.98 -19.03
CA ILE A 329 -1.42 -5.80 -17.72
C ILE A 329 -0.46 -5.06 -16.77
N GLY A 330 0.81 -5.48 -16.72
CA GLY A 330 1.82 -4.80 -15.92
C GLY A 330 1.99 -3.32 -16.29
N LEU A 331 2.05 -3.03 -17.60
CA LEU A 331 2.17 -1.65 -18.10
C LEU A 331 0.93 -0.82 -17.72
N THR A 332 -0.28 -1.39 -17.83
CA THR A 332 -1.53 -0.70 -17.42
C THR A 332 -1.57 -0.42 -15.92
N ILE A 333 -1.05 -1.34 -15.09
CA ILE A 333 -0.96 -1.14 -13.64
C ILE A 333 0.06 -0.05 -13.33
N ALA A 334 1.21 -0.03 -14.02
CA ALA A 334 2.23 0.99 -13.84
C ALA A 334 1.72 2.40 -14.22
N THR A 335 0.95 2.54 -15.30
CA THR A 335 0.33 3.83 -15.65
C THR A 335 -0.72 4.25 -14.62
N LEU A 336 -1.53 3.30 -14.12
CA LEU A 336 -2.56 3.60 -13.12
C LEU A 336 -1.97 3.94 -11.74
N SER A 337 -0.75 3.48 -11.45
CA SER A 337 -0.03 3.76 -10.20
C SER A 337 0.27 5.25 -9.96
N PHE A 338 0.10 6.10 -10.97
CA PHE A 338 0.17 7.55 -10.83
C PHE A 338 -0.86 8.10 -9.83
N ILE A 339 -2.09 7.57 -9.81
CA ILE A 339 -3.18 8.06 -8.95
C ILE A 339 -2.85 7.93 -7.45
N PRO A 340 -2.48 6.74 -6.92
CA PRO A 340 -2.11 6.63 -5.51
C PRO A 340 -0.86 7.44 -5.16
N ALA A 341 0.06 7.64 -6.11
CA ALA A 341 1.27 8.42 -5.87
C ALA A 341 0.98 9.89 -5.52
N LEU A 342 -0.14 10.46 -5.98
CA LEU A 342 -0.55 11.83 -5.62
C LEU A 342 -0.90 11.99 -4.13
N GLN A 343 -1.35 10.91 -3.48
CA GLN A 343 -1.77 10.92 -2.08
C GLN A 343 -0.66 10.49 -1.12
N MET A 344 0.48 10.03 -1.65
CA MET A 344 1.59 9.55 -0.84
C MET A 344 2.56 10.69 -0.48
N PRO A 345 3.13 10.67 0.74
CA PRO A 345 4.21 11.58 1.12
C PRO A 345 5.40 11.52 0.15
N ALA A 346 6.00 12.67 -0.13
CA ALA A 346 7.11 12.81 -1.06
C ALA A 346 8.33 11.94 -0.69
N GLY A 347 8.66 11.83 0.60
CA GLY A 347 9.75 10.98 1.08
C GLY A 347 9.53 9.49 0.77
N LEU A 348 8.28 9.01 0.82
CA LEU A 348 7.93 7.63 0.49
C LEU A 348 8.15 7.33 -0.99
N LEU A 349 7.75 8.26 -1.86
CA LEU A 349 7.94 8.16 -3.31
C LEU A 349 9.43 8.12 -3.65
N LEU A 350 10.23 8.99 -3.04
CA LEU A 350 11.67 9.02 -3.25
C LEU A 350 12.33 7.67 -2.91
N TYR A 351 11.94 7.08 -1.78
CA TYR A 351 12.41 5.76 -1.38
C TYR A 351 11.99 4.69 -2.39
N PHE A 352 10.73 4.70 -2.86
CA PHE A 352 10.26 3.73 -3.85
C PHE A 352 10.93 3.86 -5.22
N ILE A 353 11.12 5.09 -5.71
CA ILE A 353 11.84 5.36 -6.97
C ILE A 353 13.25 4.75 -6.87
N SER A 354 13.97 5.06 -5.79
CA SER A 354 15.32 4.56 -5.54
C SER A 354 15.36 3.03 -5.51
N ASN A 355 14.39 2.41 -4.82
CA ASN A 355 14.25 0.96 -4.78
C ASN A 355 13.99 0.31 -6.13
N MET A 356 13.18 0.94 -6.99
CA MET A 356 12.93 0.45 -8.35
C MET A 356 14.18 0.55 -9.22
N VAL A 357 14.88 1.69 -9.16
CA VAL A 357 16.13 1.92 -9.92
C VAL A 357 17.18 0.88 -9.53
N VAL A 358 17.46 0.72 -8.23
CA VAL A 358 18.44 -0.27 -7.76
C VAL A 358 18.03 -1.69 -8.14
N ASN A 359 16.75 -2.04 -8.01
CA ASN A 359 16.25 -3.35 -8.43
C ASN A 359 16.44 -3.60 -9.94
N ASN A 360 16.23 -2.59 -10.78
CA ASN A 360 16.45 -2.69 -12.23
C ASN A 360 17.93 -2.92 -12.54
N VAL A 361 18.82 -2.13 -11.93
CA VAL A 361 20.27 -2.26 -12.08
C VAL A 361 20.74 -3.65 -11.64
N GLN A 362 20.34 -4.10 -10.44
CA GLN A 362 20.69 -5.42 -9.92
C GLN A 362 20.13 -6.56 -10.77
N SER A 363 18.90 -6.42 -11.28
CA SER A 363 18.30 -7.43 -12.15
C SER A 363 19.01 -7.53 -13.50
N ARG A 364 19.45 -6.39 -14.06
CA ARG A 364 20.24 -6.35 -15.29
C ARG A 364 21.65 -6.92 -15.07
N TRP A 365 22.28 -6.57 -13.96
CA TRP A 365 23.56 -7.13 -13.54
C TRP A 365 23.50 -8.65 -13.38
N LEU A 366 22.45 -9.17 -12.74
CA LEU A 366 22.21 -10.61 -12.62
C LEU A 366 21.90 -11.27 -13.96
N ALA A 367 21.26 -10.56 -14.88
CA ALA A 367 21.02 -11.07 -16.23
C ALA A 367 22.31 -11.21 -17.03
N TYR A 368 23.25 -10.28 -16.84
CA TYR A 368 24.58 -10.31 -17.44
C TYR A 368 25.47 -11.39 -16.82
N THR A 369 25.57 -11.45 -15.49
CA THR A 369 26.45 -12.38 -14.78
C THR A 369 25.94 -13.82 -14.78
N LYS A 370 24.62 -14.04 -14.78
CA LYS A 370 23.97 -15.36 -14.81
C LYS A 370 22.94 -15.41 -15.94
N PRO A 371 23.37 -15.55 -17.20
CA PRO A 371 22.45 -15.68 -18.32
C PRO A 371 21.63 -16.97 -18.21
N ILE A 372 20.38 -16.92 -18.68
CA ILE A 372 19.54 -18.12 -18.79
C ILE A 372 19.83 -18.73 -20.14
N HIS A 373 20.45 -19.90 -20.16
CA HIS A 373 20.69 -20.63 -21.39
C HIS A 373 19.37 -21.24 -21.90
N PRO A 374 19.15 -21.30 -23.22
CA PRO A 374 17.99 -21.99 -23.77
C PRO A 374 18.01 -23.45 -23.34
N ALA A 375 16.82 -24.02 -23.16
CA ALA A 375 16.69 -25.42 -22.81
C ALA A 375 17.40 -26.30 -23.87
N PRO A 376 18.09 -27.39 -23.47
CA PRO A 376 18.66 -28.32 -24.42
C PRO A 376 17.55 -28.88 -25.32
N THR A 377 17.77 -28.82 -26.63
CA THR A 377 16.82 -29.31 -27.64
C THR A 377 16.90 -30.83 -27.76
N ALA A 378 15.81 -31.44 -28.23
CA ALA A 378 15.81 -32.88 -28.51
C ALA A 378 16.86 -33.22 -29.57
N CYS A 379 17.55 -34.36 -29.39
CA CYS A 379 18.50 -34.86 -30.37
C CYS A 379 17.79 -35.13 -31.71
N LYS A 380 18.44 -34.77 -32.82
CA LYS A 380 17.98 -35.16 -34.16
C LYS A 380 18.15 -36.67 -34.30
N ARG A 381 17.09 -37.40 -34.63
CA ARG A 381 17.17 -38.84 -34.88
C ARG A 381 18.05 -39.06 -36.13
N PRO A 382 19.03 -40.00 -36.09
CA PRO A 382 19.86 -40.30 -37.25
C PRO A 382 19.04 -40.82 -38.42
#